data_AF-A0A2H3BLM6-F1
#
_entry.id   AF-A0A2H3BLM6-F1
#
_cell.length_a   1.000
_cell.length_b   1.000
_cell.length_c   1.000
_cell.angle_alpha   90.00
_cell.angle_beta   90.00
_cell.angle_gamma   90.00
#
_symmetry.space_group_name_H-M   'P 1'
#
loop_
_entity.id
_entity.type
_entity.pdbx_description
1 polymer ?
#
loop_
_entity_poly.entity_id
_entity_poly.type
_entity_poly.pdbx_seq_one_letter_code
_entity_poly.pdbx_strand_id
1 'polypeptide(L)'
;MNTRLPYIGDSRKLLLAFDLGTTYSGISYSVLDPNIPPTIQPVTRYPSLEGTGSNAKIPTVICYDQNGRMTAAGAEAMSENANDKIGEEGWVRCEKFKLHLRPPAKDAKSDKISQAISPLPPGKDVVTLFADFYAYLFECAKTFIQQTHPSGVTFWSSIEDSIEFILSHPNGWEGRQQERMRKAVVQAGLVNDDTKNTHVHFVTEGEASLHFCIQKGLSSHVKEGEGIIIVDAGGGTVDISSYTGILTGDAGKYSFREIAAPFCDFTGSIFVTQRARTHIDGKLKNSKYYDDLGHITECFDKSTKLRFKDSAEPAFVKFGSLRDKDFACDIRSGQLKLKGTDVATFFEPSIISITKAIDAQIAASKRPVSAVFLVGGFAASDWLFQKVQEHTDPLGLTLARPDSHVNKAVADGAVSFHLDHSVTARVSKCNYGLRMYTNYDYLDEEHVRRSAKTFVDLSGTRALGGQYSVILAKGVLVSEETEFRKSYYRLAPSLSDLGTITTSVWRYSGKKAHPKWMDVDEDDYSVYCSVTADTSIVAKSLHPQRCTDGTYYYELNFDVVMLFGMTELKAQLAWIEDGVEKRGPVQVIYD
;
A
#
# COMPACT_ATOMS: atom_id res chain seq x y z
N MET A 1 8.28 7.62 -27.43
CA MET A 1 8.48 6.52 -26.46
C MET A 1 9.73 6.86 -25.67
N ASN A 2 9.66 6.93 -24.33
CA ASN A 2 10.86 7.04 -23.51
C ASN A 2 11.72 5.79 -23.74
N THR A 3 12.87 5.93 -24.40
CA THR A 3 13.86 4.86 -24.50
C THR A 3 14.58 4.76 -23.15
N ARG A 4 14.56 3.57 -22.55
CA ARG A 4 15.30 3.31 -21.31
C ARG A 4 16.80 3.35 -21.60
N LEU A 5 17.56 3.84 -20.62
CA LEU A 5 19.01 3.77 -20.69
C LEU A 5 19.46 2.32 -20.47
N PRO A 6 20.60 1.91 -21.05
CA PRO A 6 21.22 0.63 -20.72
C PRO A 6 21.46 0.47 -19.21
N TYR A 7 21.27 -0.74 -18.70
CA TYR A 7 21.58 -1.04 -17.30
C TYR A 7 23.10 -0.95 -17.05
N ILE A 8 23.51 -0.18 -16.04
CA ILE A 8 24.91 0.17 -15.77
C ILE A 8 25.57 -0.78 -14.77
N GLY A 9 24.82 -1.71 -14.16
CA GLY A 9 25.40 -2.63 -13.18
C GLY A 9 26.39 -3.63 -13.78
N ASP A 10 27.37 -4.05 -12.97
CA ASP A 10 28.48 -4.91 -13.41
C ASP A 10 28.09 -6.37 -13.66
N SER A 11 26.95 -6.81 -13.11
CA SER A 11 26.47 -8.19 -13.20
C SER A 11 24.98 -8.25 -13.52
N ARG A 12 24.57 -9.37 -14.14
CA ARG A 12 23.16 -9.65 -14.45
C ARG A 12 22.34 -9.75 -13.16
N LYS A 13 21.14 -9.16 -13.18
CA LYS A 13 20.14 -9.29 -12.11
C LYS A 13 18.76 -9.59 -12.67
N LEU A 14 17.86 -10.07 -11.81
CA LEU A 14 16.44 -10.22 -12.10
C LEU A 14 15.61 -9.32 -11.20
N LEU A 15 14.80 -8.44 -11.79
CA LEU A 15 13.74 -7.75 -11.06
C LEU A 15 12.46 -8.59 -11.13
N LEU A 16 11.85 -8.87 -9.98
CA LEU A 16 10.53 -9.48 -9.87
C LEU A 16 9.57 -8.56 -9.14
N ALA A 17 8.55 -8.06 -9.83
CA ALA A 17 7.47 -7.30 -9.23
C ALA A 17 6.27 -8.19 -8.90
N PHE A 18 5.82 -8.14 -7.66
CA PHE A 18 4.61 -8.80 -7.21
C PHE A 18 3.53 -7.78 -6.87
N ASP A 19 2.45 -7.81 -7.65
CA ASP A 19 1.17 -7.20 -7.31
C ASP A 19 0.31 -8.24 -6.59
N LEU A 20 0.45 -8.37 -5.28
CA LEU A 20 -0.46 -9.19 -4.47
C LEU A 20 -1.72 -8.37 -4.23
N GLY A 21 -2.73 -8.52 -5.09
CA GLY A 21 -3.99 -7.77 -4.99
C GLY A 21 -4.98 -8.36 -4.00
N THR A 22 -6.14 -7.72 -3.80
CA THR A 22 -7.19 -8.25 -2.91
C THR A 22 -7.94 -9.44 -3.54
N THR A 23 -8.20 -9.35 -4.84
CA THR A 23 -9.01 -10.32 -5.60
C THR A 23 -8.18 -11.08 -6.62
N TYR A 24 -7.23 -10.40 -7.26
CA TYR A 24 -6.34 -10.97 -8.25
C TYR A 24 -4.94 -10.40 -8.07
N SER A 25 -3.93 -11.23 -8.31
CA SER A 25 -2.53 -10.87 -8.25
C SER A 25 -1.88 -10.96 -9.64
N GLY A 26 -0.77 -10.23 -9.82
CA GLY A 26 0.00 -10.21 -11.07
C GLY A 26 1.50 -10.24 -10.80
N ILE A 27 2.26 -10.69 -11.79
CA ILE A 27 3.72 -10.74 -11.75
C ILE A 27 4.28 -10.14 -13.03
N SER A 28 5.26 -9.27 -12.90
CA SER A 28 6.07 -8.77 -14.01
C SER A 28 7.54 -8.83 -13.65
N TYR A 29 8.39 -9.00 -14.64
CA TYR A 29 9.83 -9.13 -14.42
C TYR A 29 10.64 -8.35 -15.46
N SER A 30 11.90 -8.10 -15.14
CA SER A 30 12.89 -7.59 -16.09
C SER A 30 14.24 -8.22 -15.83
N VAL A 31 14.90 -8.66 -16.89
CA VAL A 31 16.29 -9.12 -16.84
C VAL A 31 17.18 -7.91 -17.05
N LEU A 32 18.03 -7.63 -16.08
CA LEU A 32 18.97 -6.52 -16.11
C LEU A 32 20.32 -7.03 -16.59
N ASP A 33 20.59 -6.85 -17.88
CA ASP A 33 21.85 -7.22 -18.49
C ASP A 33 22.78 -6.02 -18.61
N PRO A 34 24.06 -6.13 -18.21
CA PRO A 34 25.02 -5.03 -18.34
C PRO A 34 25.05 -4.46 -19.76
N ASN A 35 24.89 -3.14 -19.89
CA ASN A 35 24.85 -2.39 -21.15
C ASN A 35 23.68 -2.72 -22.08
N ILE A 36 22.63 -3.39 -21.60
CA ILE A 36 21.40 -3.64 -22.36
C ILE A 36 20.24 -2.84 -21.74
N PRO A 37 19.47 -2.07 -22.55
CA PRO A 37 18.25 -1.44 -22.06
C PRO A 37 17.24 -2.48 -21.55
N PRO A 38 16.79 -2.37 -20.28
CA PRO A 38 15.90 -3.36 -19.70
C PRO A 38 14.51 -3.33 -20.35
N THR A 39 13.90 -4.51 -20.47
CA THR A 39 12.53 -4.69 -20.98
C THR A 39 11.65 -5.29 -19.92
N ILE A 40 10.40 -4.84 -19.85
CA ILE A 40 9.43 -5.32 -18.86
C ILE A 40 8.60 -6.42 -19.50
N GLN A 41 8.53 -7.56 -18.82
CA GLN A 41 7.87 -8.77 -19.31
C GLN A 41 6.85 -9.24 -18.27
N PRO A 42 5.54 -9.27 -18.61
CA PRO A 42 4.54 -9.83 -17.72
C PRO A 42 4.62 -11.36 -17.70
N VAL A 43 4.34 -11.98 -16.56
CA VAL A 43 4.03 -13.41 -16.48
C VAL A 43 2.61 -13.60 -16.99
N THR A 44 2.44 -14.36 -18.07
CA THR A 44 1.14 -14.52 -18.75
C THR A 44 0.56 -15.92 -18.69
N ARG A 45 1.28 -16.88 -18.10
CA ARG A 45 0.80 -18.25 -17.89
C ARG A 45 1.05 -18.65 -16.44
N TYR A 46 0.02 -19.24 -15.85
CA TYR A 46 -0.01 -19.72 -14.48
C TYR A 46 -0.57 -21.15 -14.45
N PRO A 47 -0.32 -21.92 -13.38
CA PRO A 47 -0.94 -23.24 -13.19
C PRO A 47 -2.46 -23.21 -13.34
N SER A 48 -3.02 -24.24 -13.99
CA SER A 48 -4.47 -24.47 -14.13
C SER A 48 -5.29 -23.35 -14.79
N LEU A 49 -4.65 -22.51 -15.62
CA LEU A 49 -5.30 -21.47 -16.43
C LEU A 49 -5.38 -21.82 -17.94
N GLU A 50 -5.15 -23.09 -18.30
CA GLU A 50 -5.19 -23.55 -19.69
C GLU A 50 -6.60 -23.40 -20.31
N GLY A 51 -6.71 -22.66 -21.42
CA GLY A 51 -7.94 -22.55 -22.23
C GLY A 51 -8.82 -21.32 -21.99
N THR A 52 -8.54 -20.49 -20.98
CA THR A 52 -9.18 -19.16 -20.85
C THR A 52 -8.22 -18.10 -21.39
N GLY A 53 -8.62 -17.36 -22.44
CA GLY A 53 -7.72 -16.44 -23.14
C GLY A 53 -6.97 -15.48 -22.21
N SER A 54 -5.65 -15.39 -22.37
CA SER A 54 -4.73 -14.32 -21.91
C SER A 54 -5.08 -13.60 -20.59
N ASN A 55 -5.50 -14.31 -19.54
CA ASN A 55 -5.63 -13.70 -18.23
C ASN A 55 -4.28 -13.73 -17.52
N ALA A 56 -3.49 -12.67 -17.72
CA ALA A 56 -2.21 -12.46 -17.03
C ALA A 56 -2.37 -12.04 -15.55
N LYS A 57 -3.40 -12.56 -14.88
CA LYS A 57 -3.64 -12.41 -13.45
C LYS A 57 -4.18 -13.70 -12.87
N ILE A 58 -3.84 -13.95 -11.63
CA ILE A 58 -4.21 -15.15 -10.88
C ILE A 58 -5.13 -14.77 -9.71
N PRO A 59 -6.22 -15.49 -9.43
CA PRO A 59 -7.04 -15.23 -8.25
C PRO A 59 -6.19 -15.19 -6.96
N THR A 60 -6.43 -14.22 -6.08
CA THR A 60 -5.74 -14.15 -4.78
C THR A 60 -6.47 -15.03 -3.76
N VAL A 61 -6.38 -16.34 -3.96
CA VAL A 61 -7.10 -17.35 -3.19
C VAL A 61 -6.14 -18.46 -2.76
N ILE A 62 -6.30 -18.95 -1.53
CA ILE A 62 -5.51 -20.05 -0.96
C ILE A 62 -6.45 -21.08 -0.34
N CYS A 63 -6.17 -22.36 -0.51
CA CYS A 63 -6.80 -23.44 0.25
C CYS A 63 -5.79 -24.07 1.22
N TYR A 64 -6.26 -24.34 2.44
CA TYR A 64 -5.52 -25.06 3.47
C TYR A 64 -6.24 -26.35 3.84
N ASP A 65 -5.47 -27.42 4.07
CA ASP A 65 -6.01 -28.61 4.73
C ASP A 65 -6.20 -28.39 6.25
N GLN A 66 -6.79 -29.37 6.93
CA GLN A 66 -7.05 -29.29 8.38
C GLN A 66 -5.77 -29.20 9.23
N ASN A 67 -4.62 -29.54 8.67
CA ASN A 67 -3.32 -29.40 9.34
C ASN A 67 -2.68 -28.03 9.10
N GLY A 68 -3.37 -27.13 8.38
CA GLY A 68 -2.86 -25.80 8.06
C GLY A 68 -1.81 -25.80 6.96
N ARG A 69 -1.66 -26.87 6.17
CA ARG A 69 -0.75 -26.89 5.02
C ARG A 69 -1.45 -26.33 3.79
N MET A 70 -0.76 -25.46 3.05
CA MET A 70 -1.27 -24.94 1.78
C MET A 70 -1.36 -26.08 0.77
N THR A 71 -2.56 -26.33 0.24
CA THR A 71 -2.81 -27.42 -0.72
C THR A 71 -3.06 -26.93 -2.14
N ALA A 72 -3.60 -25.72 -2.29
CA ALA A 72 -3.82 -25.09 -3.58
C ALA A 72 -3.79 -23.56 -3.43
N ALA A 73 -3.37 -22.86 -4.46
CA ALA A 73 -3.42 -21.40 -4.54
C ALA A 73 -3.80 -20.96 -5.96
N GLY A 74 -4.21 -19.71 -6.10
CA GLY A 74 -4.49 -19.18 -7.43
C GLY A 74 -5.71 -19.80 -8.11
N ALA A 75 -5.59 -20.14 -9.38
CA ALA A 75 -6.66 -20.77 -10.14
C ALA A 75 -6.98 -22.19 -9.65
N GLU A 76 -5.96 -22.92 -9.15
CA GLU A 76 -6.12 -24.27 -8.59
C GLU A 76 -7.06 -24.29 -7.39
N ALA A 77 -6.98 -23.26 -6.54
CA ALA A 77 -7.86 -23.10 -5.38
C ALA A 77 -9.33 -22.85 -5.74
N MET A 78 -9.61 -22.50 -7.00
CA MET A 78 -10.96 -22.25 -7.55
C MET A 78 -11.50 -23.43 -8.38
N SER A 79 -10.75 -24.54 -8.46
CA SER A 79 -11.15 -25.73 -9.23
C SER A 79 -12.32 -26.50 -8.58
N GLU A 80 -13.02 -27.31 -9.38
CA GLU A 80 -14.04 -28.24 -8.88
C GLU A 80 -13.46 -29.19 -7.83
N ASN A 81 -12.27 -29.75 -8.09
CA ASN A 81 -11.57 -30.60 -7.13
C ASN A 81 -11.31 -29.87 -5.80
N ALA A 82 -10.94 -28.59 -5.82
CA ALA A 82 -10.79 -27.82 -4.58
C ALA A 82 -12.14 -27.62 -3.86
N ASN A 83 -13.25 -27.42 -4.58
CA ASN A 83 -14.58 -27.35 -3.98
C ASN A 83 -14.98 -28.67 -3.30
N ASP A 84 -14.71 -29.81 -3.95
CA ASP A 84 -15.01 -31.13 -3.39
C ASP A 84 -14.24 -31.36 -2.09
N LYS A 85 -12.94 -31.03 -2.07
CA LYS A 85 -12.10 -31.16 -0.86
C LYS A 85 -12.54 -30.24 0.28
N ILE A 86 -13.09 -29.06 -0.03
CA ILE A 86 -13.70 -28.19 0.99
C ILE A 86 -14.94 -28.85 1.61
N GLY A 87 -15.80 -29.45 0.79
CA GLY A 87 -17.03 -30.11 1.25
C GLY A 87 -16.78 -31.43 1.98
N GLU A 88 -15.84 -32.23 1.52
CA GLU A 88 -15.61 -33.60 2.00
C GLU A 88 -14.51 -33.70 3.06
N GLU A 89 -13.41 -32.95 2.90
CA GLU A 89 -12.22 -33.04 3.76
C GLU A 89 -12.07 -31.82 4.68
N GLY A 90 -13.01 -30.87 4.64
CA GLY A 90 -12.98 -29.69 5.50
C GLY A 90 -11.82 -28.74 5.21
N TRP A 91 -11.36 -28.67 3.96
CA TRP A 91 -10.39 -27.65 3.55
C TRP A 91 -10.95 -26.25 3.77
N VAL A 92 -10.08 -25.29 4.10
CA VAL A 92 -10.45 -23.89 4.32
C VAL A 92 -9.98 -23.04 3.15
N ARG A 93 -10.93 -22.48 2.38
CA ARG A 93 -10.65 -21.48 1.33
C ARG A 93 -10.55 -20.09 1.94
N CYS A 94 -9.48 -19.39 1.60
CA CYS A 94 -9.16 -18.04 2.06
C CYS A 94 -9.15 -17.07 0.88
N GLU A 95 -9.97 -16.04 0.96
CA GLU A 95 -10.06 -14.97 -0.02
C GLU A 95 -9.91 -13.62 0.66
N LYS A 96 -9.50 -12.60 -0.08
CA LYS A 96 -9.42 -11.20 0.40
C LYS A 96 -8.52 -11.02 1.63
N PHE A 97 -7.63 -11.97 1.90
CA PHE A 97 -6.80 -11.97 3.10
C PHE A 97 -5.82 -10.78 3.15
N LYS A 98 -5.51 -10.17 2.00
CA LYS A 98 -4.79 -8.89 1.91
C LYS A 98 -5.37 -7.83 2.87
N LEU A 99 -6.68 -7.77 3.01
CA LEU A 99 -7.34 -6.75 3.82
C LEU A 99 -7.21 -6.97 5.33
N HIS A 100 -6.70 -8.12 5.79
CA HIS A 100 -6.29 -8.31 7.19
C HIS A 100 -4.99 -7.58 7.54
N LEU A 101 -4.23 -7.13 6.54
CA LEU A 101 -3.03 -6.34 6.74
C LEU A 101 -3.29 -4.83 6.80
N ARG A 102 -4.54 -4.39 6.56
CA ARG A 102 -4.90 -2.97 6.56
C ARG A 102 -4.49 -2.23 7.84
N PRO A 103 -4.15 -0.94 7.78
CA PRO A 103 -3.96 -0.12 8.97
C PRO A 103 -5.21 -0.18 9.87
N PRO A 104 -5.04 -0.33 11.19
CA PRO A 104 -6.17 -0.32 12.11
C PRO A 104 -6.85 1.06 12.06
N ALA A 105 -8.14 1.08 11.76
CA ALA A 105 -8.99 2.26 11.88
C ALA A 105 -9.99 2.04 13.01
N LYS A 106 -10.15 3.04 13.89
CA LYS A 106 -11.12 3.04 15.00
C LYS A 106 -12.46 3.69 14.60
N ASP A 107 -12.94 3.43 13.38
CA ASP A 107 -14.17 4.06 12.86
C ASP A 107 -15.20 3.03 12.40
N ALA A 108 -16.45 3.48 12.26
CA ALA A 108 -17.57 2.63 11.81
C ALA A 108 -17.37 2.07 10.38
N LYS A 109 -16.44 2.63 9.58
CA LYS A 109 -16.04 2.05 8.30
C LYS A 109 -15.24 0.76 8.52
N SER A 110 -14.32 0.74 9.49
CA SER A 110 -13.52 -0.43 9.87
C SER A 110 -14.37 -1.67 10.17
N ASP A 111 -15.49 -1.50 10.90
CA ASP A 111 -16.40 -2.60 11.24
C ASP A 111 -17.10 -3.19 10.01
N LYS A 112 -17.56 -2.33 9.10
CA LYS A 112 -18.18 -2.77 7.83
C LYS A 112 -17.18 -3.49 6.93
N ILE A 113 -15.91 -3.06 6.95
CA ILE A 113 -14.84 -3.75 6.23
C ILE A 113 -14.56 -5.11 6.86
N SER A 114 -14.50 -5.21 8.19
CA SER A 114 -14.33 -6.50 8.89
C SER A 114 -15.43 -7.50 8.53
N GLN A 115 -16.68 -7.06 8.39
CA GLN A 115 -17.79 -7.93 7.96
C GLN A 115 -17.68 -8.41 6.51
N ALA A 116 -16.93 -7.71 5.66
CA ALA A 116 -16.73 -8.06 4.25
C ALA A 116 -15.54 -9.02 4.02
N ILE A 117 -14.78 -9.35 5.06
CA ILE A 117 -13.56 -10.16 4.98
C ILE A 117 -13.76 -11.45 5.78
N SER A 118 -13.50 -12.59 5.15
CA SER A 118 -13.55 -13.89 5.82
C SER A 118 -12.49 -13.99 6.92
N PRO A 119 -12.76 -14.68 8.03
CA PRO A 119 -11.75 -14.92 9.07
C PRO A 119 -10.55 -15.68 8.50
N LEU A 120 -9.39 -15.48 9.11
CA LEU A 120 -8.19 -16.25 8.80
C LEU A 120 -8.37 -17.72 9.23
N PRO A 121 -7.67 -18.67 8.59
CA PRO A 121 -7.63 -20.06 9.03
C PRO A 121 -7.21 -20.22 10.49
N PRO A 122 -7.68 -21.27 11.18
CA PRO A 122 -7.21 -21.59 12.52
C PRO A 122 -5.68 -21.68 12.58
N GLY A 123 -5.09 -20.99 13.56
CA GLY A 123 -3.64 -21.04 13.79
C GLY A 123 -2.76 -20.29 12.78
N LYS A 124 -3.34 -19.60 11.78
CA LYS A 124 -2.59 -18.79 10.83
C LYS A 124 -2.83 -17.30 11.02
N ASP A 125 -1.74 -16.53 10.89
CA ASP A 125 -1.81 -15.08 10.79
C ASP A 125 -1.69 -14.61 9.33
N VAL A 126 -2.00 -13.34 9.07
CA VAL A 126 -1.95 -12.80 7.70
C VAL A 126 -0.53 -12.77 7.13
N VAL A 127 0.52 -12.68 7.96
CA VAL A 127 1.92 -12.72 7.48
C VAL A 127 2.21 -14.09 6.85
N THR A 128 1.75 -15.16 7.50
CA THR A 128 1.84 -16.53 6.98
C THR A 128 1.10 -16.69 5.65
N LEU A 129 -0.11 -16.13 5.51
CA LEU A 129 -0.85 -16.19 4.24
C LEU A 129 -0.14 -15.41 3.13
N PHE A 130 0.47 -14.26 3.44
CA PHE A 130 1.30 -13.54 2.47
C PHE A 130 2.54 -14.36 2.10
N ALA A 131 3.18 -15.02 3.06
CA ALA A 131 4.37 -15.82 2.82
C ALA A 131 4.06 -17.01 1.89
N ASP A 132 3.02 -17.78 2.22
CA ASP A 132 2.54 -18.90 1.42
C ASP A 132 2.20 -18.44 -0.02
N PHE A 133 1.55 -17.29 -0.18
CA PHE A 133 1.21 -16.75 -1.50
C PHE A 133 2.40 -16.17 -2.26
N TYR A 134 3.36 -15.52 -1.59
CA TYR A 134 4.58 -15.03 -2.24
C TYR A 134 5.45 -16.19 -2.74
N ALA A 135 5.57 -17.28 -1.96
CA ALA A 135 6.22 -18.50 -2.41
C ALA A 135 5.53 -19.06 -3.67
N TYR A 136 4.19 -19.10 -3.68
CA TYR A 136 3.42 -19.51 -4.86
C TYR A 136 3.67 -18.61 -6.08
N LEU A 137 3.64 -17.29 -5.93
CA LEU A 137 3.92 -16.35 -7.02
C LEU A 137 5.35 -16.52 -7.54
N PHE A 138 6.32 -16.70 -6.66
CA PHE A 138 7.71 -16.95 -7.02
C PHE A 138 7.87 -18.22 -7.86
N GLU A 139 7.25 -19.33 -7.45
CA GLU A 139 7.28 -20.59 -8.22
C GLU A 139 6.58 -20.46 -9.58
N CYS A 140 5.49 -19.68 -9.66
CA CYS A 140 4.85 -19.35 -10.94
C CYS A 140 5.81 -18.58 -11.85
N ALA A 141 6.49 -17.56 -11.33
CA ALA A 141 7.45 -16.75 -12.08
C ALA A 141 8.64 -17.58 -12.56
N LYS A 142 9.23 -18.38 -11.66
CA LYS A 142 10.33 -19.30 -11.94
C LYS A 142 9.97 -20.27 -13.06
N THR A 143 8.84 -20.97 -12.92
CA THR A 143 8.35 -21.91 -13.93
C THR A 143 8.14 -21.22 -15.28
N PHE A 144 7.50 -20.04 -15.29
CA PHE A 144 7.28 -19.29 -16.52
C PHE A 144 8.59 -18.89 -17.20
N ILE A 145 9.54 -18.34 -16.45
CA ILE A 145 10.84 -17.88 -16.96
C ILE A 145 11.64 -19.07 -17.50
N GLN A 146 11.71 -20.19 -16.77
CA GLN A 146 12.40 -21.40 -17.22
C GLN A 146 11.82 -21.98 -18.52
N GLN A 147 10.50 -21.84 -18.73
CA GLN A 147 9.82 -22.32 -19.94
C GLN A 147 9.87 -21.34 -21.13
N THR A 148 10.15 -20.06 -20.88
CA THR A 148 10.10 -19.01 -21.92
C THR A 148 11.46 -18.52 -22.38
N HIS A 149 12.50 -18.65 -21.55
CA HIS A 149 13.86 -18.27 -21.90
C HIS A 149 14.64 -19.43 -22.55
N PRO A 150 15.49 -19.17 -23.56
CA PRO A 150 16.42 -20.16 -24.08
C PRO A 150 17.31 -20.72 -22.97
N SER A 151 17.44 -22.05 -22.90
CA SER A 151 18.18 -22.73 -21.81
C SER A 151 17.71 -22.30 -20.42
N GLY A 152 16.40 -22.11 -20.25
CA GLY A 152 15.81 -21.44 -19.09
C GLY A 152 16.19 -21.98 -17.71
N VAL A 153 16.46 -23.28 -17.57
CA VAL A 153 16.96 -23.87 -16.31
C VAL A 153 18.36 -23.33 -15.97
N THR A 154 19.29 -23.38 -16.93
CA THR A 154 20.64 -22.83 -16.76
C THR A 154 20.61 -21.32 -16.58
N PHE A 155 19.74 -20.62 -17.31
CA PHE A 155 19.51 -19.19 -17.14
C PHE A 155 19.07 -18.85 -15.72
N TRP A 156 18.07 -19.56 -15.19
CA TRP A 156 17.56 -19.37 -13.83
C TRP A 156 18.65 -19.59 -12.77
N SER A 157 19.39 -20.71 -12.84
CA SER A 157 20.48 -20.99 -11.90
C SER A 157 21.61 -19.96 -11.93
N SER A 158 21.76 -19.22 -13.03
CA SER A 158 22.76 -18.14 -13.12
C SER A 158 22.35 -16.84 -12.43
N ILE A 159 21.08 -16.68 -12.05
CA ILE A 159 20.52 -15.42 -11.54
C ILE A 159 19.74 -15.56 -10.23
N GLU A 160 19.48 -16.77 -9.74
CA GLU A 160 18.57 -16.98 -8.61
C GLU A 160 19.05 -16.37 -7.29
N ASP A 161 20.35 -16.17 -7.13
CA ASP A 161 20.96 -15.47 -5.99
C ASP A 161 21.02 -13.93 -6.18
N SER A 162 20.60 -13.42 -7.33
CA SER A 162 20.67 -11.99 -7.72
C SER A 162 19.30 -11.43 -8.12
N ILE A 163 18.29 -11.79 -7.32
CA ILE A 163 16.91 -11.33 -7.49
C ILE A 163 16.63 -10.15 -6.56
N GLU A 164 16.01 -9.10 -7.10
CA GLU A 164 15.43 -8.00 -6.34
C GLU A 164 13.90 -8.03 -6.51
N PHE A 165 13.18 -7.93 -5.40
CA PHE A 165 11.73 -8.00 -5.33
C PHE A 165 11.12 -6.62 -5.16
N ILE A 166 10.10 -6.31 -5.96
CA ILE A 166 9.34 -5.06 -5.89
C ILE A 166 7.90 -5.39 -5.51
N LEU A 167 7.47 -4.98 -4.32
CA LEU A 167 6.14 -5.29 -3.79
C LEU A 167 5.24 -4.06 -3.87
N SER A 168 4.09 -4.17 -4.55
CA SER A 168 3.10 -3.11 -4.53
C SER A 168 2.25 -3.15 -3.26
N HIS A 169 1.84 -1.97 -2.78
CA HIS A 169 0.88 -1.85 -1.68
C HIS A 169 -0.03 -0.62 -1.84
N PRO A 170 -1.22 -0.59 -1.23
CA PRO A 170 -2.09 0.58 -1.26
C PRO A 170 -1.38 1.85 -0.74
N ASN A 171 -1.77 3.01 -1.26
CA ASN A 171 -1.20 4.32 -0.90
C ASN A 171 -1.28 4.61 0.60
N GLY A 172 -2.29 4.06 1.30
CA GLY A 172 -2.48 4.24 2.74
C GLY A 172 -1.62 3.32 3.62
N TRP A 173 -0.93 2.34 3.04
CA TRP A 173 -0.10 1.40 3.79
C TRP A 173 1.30 1.98 3.93
N GLU A 174 1.78 2.06 5.18
CA GLU A 174 3.07 2.62 5.51
C GLU A 174 3.75 1.70 6.51
N GLY A 175 5.07 1.71 6.51
CA GLY A 175 5.88 1.23 7.62
C GLY A 175 5.55 -0.15 8.16
N ARG A 176 4.68 -0.24 9.18
CA ARG A 176 4.24 -1.52 9.78
C ARG A 176 3.70 -2.51 8.74
N GLN A 177 2.93 -2.04 7.76
CA GLN A 177 2.43 -2.91 6.68
C GLN A 177 3.56 -3.43 5.79
N GLN A 178 4.46 -2.53 5.36
CA GLN A 178 5.62 -2.87 4.53
C GLN A 178 6.53 -3.86 5.26
N GLU A 179 6.78 -3.67 6.55
CA GLU A 179 7.60 -4.57 7.35
C GLU A 179 6.96 -5.96 7.53
N ARG A 180 5.64 -6.04 7.67
CA ARG A 180 4.94 -7.32 7.69
C ARG A 180 5.00 -8.03 6.34
N MET A 181 4.91 -7.30 5.23
CA MET A 181 5.13 -7.87 3.88
C MET A 181 6.57 -8.34 3.71
N ARG A 182 7.56 -7.57 4.18
CA ARG A 182 8.97 -7.96 4.16
C ARG A 182 9.22 -9.23 4.97
N LYS A 183 8.66 -9.33 6.18
CA LYS A 183 8.68 -10.55 7.00
C LYS A 183 8.05 -11.73 6.26
N ALA A 184 6.98 -11.51 5.52
CA ALA A 184 6.37 -12.56 4.70
C ALA A 184 7.30 -13.04 3.57
N VAL A 185 8.05 -12.15 2.90
CA VAL A 185 9.05 -12.53 1.90
C VAL A 185 10.18 -13.37 2.51
N VAL A 186 10.64 -13.01 3.72
CA VAL A 186 11.63 -13.80 4.46
C VAL A 186 11.05 -15.18 4.83
N GLN A 187 9.85 -15.22 5.40
CA GLN A 187 9.16 -16.47 5.76
C GLN A 187 8.88 -17.36 4.55
N ALA A 188 8.68 -16.77 3.37
CA ALA A 188 8.51 -17.48 2.11
C ALA A 188 9.83 -18.07 1.56
N GLY A 189 10.98 -17.74 2.16
CA GLY A 189 12.30 -18.22 1.72
C GLY A 189 12.82 -17.52 0.45
N LEU A 190 12.27 -16.35 0.10
CA LEU A 190 12.67 -15.60 -1.09
C LEU A 190 13.93 -14.76 -0.86
N VAL A 191 14.15 -14.31 0.38
CA VAL A 191 15.35 -13.57 0.82
C VAL A 191 15.69 -13.97 2.26
N ASN A 192 16.94 -13.76 2.67
CA ASN A 192 17.38 -13.98 4.04
C ASN A 192 17.21 -12.70 4.88
N ASP A 193 17.24 -12.85 6.21
CA ASP A 193 17.09 -11.70 7.12
C ASP A 193 18.17 -10.63 6.96
N ASP A 194 19.37 -11.01 6.51
CA ASP A 194 20.49 -10.09 6.27
C ASP A 194 20.33 -9.27 4.98
N THR A 195 19.65 -9.83 3.96
CA THR A 195 19.52 -9.22 2.63
C THR A 195 18.16 -8.59 2.37
N LYS A 196 17.18 -8.77 3.27
CA LYS A 196 15.81 -8.27 3.09
C LYS A 196 15.71 -6.76 2.86
N ASN A 197 16.62 -5.97 3.43
CA ASN A 197 16.59 -4.51 3.32
C ASN A 197 17.22 -3.99 2.02
N THR A 198 17.99 -4.83 1.33
CA THR A 198 18.66 -4.50 0.06
C THR A 198 18.00 -5.15 -1.14
N HIS A 199 17.28 -6.27 -0.95
CA HIS A 199 16.63 -7.04 -2.04
C HIS A 199 15.11 -6.87 -2.08
N VAL A 200 14.47 -6.22 -1.10
CA VAL A 200 13.01 -6.00 -1.08
C VAL A 200 12.71 -4.51 -1.12
N HIS A 201 12.05 -4.09 -2.19
CA HIS A 201 11.62 -2.72 -2.44
C HIS A 201 10.11 -2.63 -2.48
N PHE A 202 9.58 -1.45 -2.17
CA PHE A 202 8.15 -1.19 -2.16
C PHE A 202 7.77 -0.15 -3.20
N VAL A 203 6.55 -0.22 -3.70
CA VAL A 203 5.93 0.81 -4.52
C VAL A 203 4.46 0.96 -4.15
N THR A 204 3.95 2.19 -4.17
CA THR A 204 2.52 2.38 -3.96
C THR A 204 1.75 1.99 -5.22
N GLU A 205 0.54 1.42 -5.07
CA GLU A 205 -0.32 1.04 -6.20
C GLU A 205 -0.61 2.25 -7.10
N GLY A 206 -0.88 3.43 -6.53
CA GLY A 206 -1.10 4.66 -7.30
C GLY A 206 0.11 5.10 -8.13
N GLU A 207 1.33 4.95 -7.61
CA GLU A 207 2.56 5.29 -8.33
C GLU A 207 2.93 4.25 -9.39
N ALA A 208 2.78 2.97 -9.10
CA ALA A 208 2.93 1.93 -10.11
C ALA A 208 1.95 2.19 -11.27
N SER A 209 0.71 2.53 -10.94
CA SER A 209 -0.31 2.93 -11.91
C SER A 209 0.06 4.17 -12.73
N LEU A 210 0.70 5.19 -12.14
CA LEU A 210 1.28 6.32 -12.88
C LEU A 210 2.31 5.83 -13.89
N HIS A 211 3.27 5.03 -13.45
CA HIS A 211 4.34 4.51 -14.30
C HIS A 211 3.81 3.68 -15.47
N PHE A 212 2.78 2.86 -15.23
CA PHE A 212 2.07 2.18 -16.30
C PHE A 212 1.44 3.16 -17.30
N CYS A 213 0.77 4.20 -16.82
CA CYS A 213 0.18 5.22 -17.68
C CYS A 213 1.27 5.93 -18.53
N ILE A 214 2.44 6.26 -17.96
CA ILE A 214 3.60 6.82 -18.69
C ILE A 214 3.99 5.92 -19.86
N GLN A 215 4.10 4.61 -19.64
CA GLN A 215 4.43 3.66 -20.71
C GLN A 215 3.36 3.60 -21.81
N LYS A 216 2.10 3.83 -21.46
CA LYS A 216 0.98 3.86 -22.41
C LYS A 216 0.79 5.21 -23.09
N GLY A 217 1.73 6.14 -22.94
CA GLY A 217 1.72 7.43 -23.62
C GLY A 217 1.03 8.54 -22.84
N LEU A 218 0.90 8.40 -21.52
CA LEU A 218 0.45 9.51 -20.66
C LEU A 218 1.24 10.80 -20.93
N SER A 219 2.53 10.71 -21.22
CA SER A 219 3.38 11.88 -21.49
C SER A 219 2.88 12.77 -22.65
N SER A 220 2.11 12.25 -23.61
CA SER A 220 1.51 13.09 -24.66
C SER A 220 0.27 13.86 -24.21
N HIS A 221 -0.29 13.50 -23.04
CA HIS A 221 -1.48 14.10 -22.45
C HIS A 221 -1.14 15.04 -21.29
N VAL A 222 0.10 15.02 -20.81
CA VAL A 222 0.57 15.89 -19.73
C VAL A 222 1.03 17.20 -20.34
N LYS A 223 0.25 18.27 -20.13
CA LYS A 223 0.73 19.62 -20.41
C LYS A 223 1.64 20.09 -19.28
N GLU A 224 2.75 20.72 -19.65
CA GLU A 224 3.69 21.26 -18.67
C GLU A 224 2.99 22.24 -17.73
N GLY A 225 3.20 22.07 -16.43
CA GLY A 225 2.59 22.91 -15.41
C GLY A 225 1.16 22.54 -14.99
N GLU A 226 0.48 21.63 -15.71
CA GLU A 226 -0.82 21.11 -15.32
C GLU A 226 -0.68 19.85 -14.43
N GLY A 227 -1.75 19.58 -13.68
CA GLY A 227 -1.89 18.40 -12.84
C GLY A 227 -2.69 17.30 -13.54
N ILE A 228 -2.33 16.05 -13.23
CA ILE A 228 -3.09 14.85 -13.58
C ILE A 228 -3.44 14.09 -12.30
N ILE A 229 -4.54 13.35 -12.33
CA ILE A 229 -4.96 12.46 -11.24
C ILE A 229 -4.93 11.02 -11.74
N ILE A 230 -4.30 10.14 -10.99
CA ILE A 230 -4.35 8.69 -11.19
C ILE A 230 -5.33 8.12 -10.17
N VAL A 231 -6.35 7.41 -10.64
CA VAL A 231 -7.33 6.68 -9.82
C VAL A 231 -7.14 5.20 -10.08
N ASP A 232 -6.44 4.52 -9.17
CA ASP A 232 -6.35 3.06 -9.17
C ASP A 232 -7.56 2.48 -8.41
N ALA A 233 -8.58 2.09 -9.17
CA ALA A 233 -9.78 1.47 -8.66
C ALA A 233 -9.57 -0.06 -8.63
N GLY A 234 -9.13 -0.57 -7.48
CA GLY A 234 -8.81 -1.97 -7.26
C GLY A 234 -9.98 -2.84 -6.75
N GLY A 235 -9.63 -4.06 -6.34
CA GLY A 235 -10.58 -5.01 -5.74
C GLY A 235 -11.01 -4.58 -4.34
N GLY A 236 -10.05 -4.30 -3.45
CA GLY A 236 -10.30 -3.92 -2.07
C GLY A 236 -10.18 -2.41 -1.82
N THR A 237 -9.17 -1.78 -2.41
CA THR A 237 -8.88 -0.36 -2.22
C THR A 237 -9.16 0.45 -3.48
N VAL A 238 -9.36 1.74 -3.28
CA VAL A 238 -9.27 2.77 -4.31
C VAL A 238 -8.15 3.71 -3.88
N ASP A 239 -7.11 3.80 -4.69
CA ASP A 239 -5.91 4.57 -4.42
C ASP A 239 -5.81 5.72 -5.41
N ILE A 240 -5.69 6.95 -4.90
CA ILE A 240 -5.71 8.17 -5.73
C ILE A 240 -4.47 8.99 -5.43
N SER A 241 -3.75 9.37 -6.48
CA SER A 241 -2.57 10.22 -6.42
C SER A 241 -2.66 11.29 -7.49
N SER A 242 -2.12 12.47 -7.22
CA SER A 242 -2.08 13.57 -8.19
C SER A 242 -0.65 14.03 -8.44
N TYR A 243 -0.32 14.27 -9.70
CA TYR A 243 1.04 14.58 -10.14
C TYR A 243 1.05 15.75 -11.12
N THR A 244 2.18 16.46 -11.18
CA THR A 244 2.48 17.40 -12.26
C THR A 244 3.75 16.96 -12.98
N GLY A 245 3.73 17.00 -14.31
CA GLY A 245 4.88 16.70 -15.13
C GLY A 245 5.80 17.92 -15.27
N ILE A 246 7.10 17.66 -15.23
CA ILE A 246 8.16 18.64 -15.45
C ILE A 246 9.10 18.06 -16.50
N LEU A 247 9.27 18.78 -17.61
CA LEU A 247 10.24 18.45 -18.63
C LEU A 247 11.65 18.60 -18.05
N THR A 248 12.43 17.52 -18.08
CA THR A 248 13.84 17.56 -17.70
C THR A 248 14.69 17.86 -18.93
N GLY A 249 15.74 18.67 -18.75
CA GLY A 249 16.67 19.05 -19.83
C GLY A 249 17.37 17.86 -20.49
N ASP A 250 17.45 16.72 -19.79
CA ASP A 250 17.96 15.47 -20.34
C ASP A 250 16.91 14.78 -21.24
N ALA A 251 17.08 14.96 -22.55
CA ALA A 251 16.41 14.21 -23.62
C ALA A 251 14.87 14.31 -23.69
N GLY A 252 14.25 15.33 -23.10
CA GLY A 252 12.79 15.50 -23.16
C GLY A 252 12.01 14.46 -22.34
N LYS A 253 12.65 13.87 -21.33
CA LYS A 253 11.97 13.02 -20.35
C LYS A 253 11.09 13.86 -19.42
N TYR A 254 9.96 13.30 -19.01
CA TYR A 254 9.11 13.90 -17.98
C TYR A 254 9.49 13.32 -16.62
N SER A 255 9.81 14.20 -15.67
CA SER A 255 9.79 13.89 -14.24
C SER A 255 8.44 14.31 -13.66
N PHE A 256 8.00 13.62 -12.62
CA PHE A 256 6.73 13.85 -11.96
C PHE A 256 6.97 14.22 -10.51
N ARG A 257 6.10 15.09 -9.98
CA ARG A 257 6.06 15.44 -8.56
C ARG A 257 4.62 15.37 -8.07
N GLU A 258 4.42 14.82 -6.89
CA GLU A 258 3.09 14.85 -6.26
C GLU A 258 2.68 16.30 -5.98
N ILE A 259 1.41 16.61 -6.24
CA ILE A 259 0.85 17.96 -6.02
C ILE A 259 -0.11 18.02 -4.83
N ALA A 260 -0.59 16.88 -4.36
CA ALA A 260 -1.35 16.74 -3.13
C ALA A 260 -1.07 15.38 -2.47
N ALA A 261 -1.37 15.28 -1.18
CA ALA A 261 -1.18 14.03 -0.45
C ALA A 261 -2.08 12.93 -1.04
N PRO A 262 -1.55 11.72 -1.30
CA PRO A 262 -2.32 10.64 -1.88
C PRO A 262 -3.41 10.15 -0.93
N PHE A 263 -4.48 9.61 -1.52
CA PHE A 263 -5.66 9.10 -0.85
C PHE A 263 -5.78 7.58 -1.04
N CYS A 264 -6.37 6.91 -0.05
CA CYS A 264 -6.68 5.47 -0.07
C CYS A 264 -7.98 5.24 0.71
N ASP A 265 -8.97 4.60 0.11
CA ASP A 265 -10.22 4.19 0.79
C ASP A 265 -10.56 2.73 0.47
N PHE A 266 -11.26 2.09 1.39
CA PHE A 266 -11.71 0.70 1.26
C PHE A 266 -13.07 0.65 0.57
N THR A 267 -13.10 1.10 -0.68
CA THR A 267 -14.32 1.19 -1.50
C THR A 267 -14.17 0.50 -2.84
N GLY A 268 -13.21 -0.41 -2.97
CA GLY A 268 -13.00 -1.21 -4.19
C GLY A 268 -14.19 -2.10 -4.56
N SER A 269 -14.06 -2.83 -5.67
CA SER A 269 -15.17 -3.59 -6.26
C SER A 269 -15.80 -4.66 -5.35
N ILE A 270 -15.09 -5.21 -4.36
CA ILE A 270 -15.66 -6.22 -3.45
C ILE A 270 -16.81 -5.66 -2.61
N PHE A 271 -16.82 -4.35 -2.36
CA PHE A 271 -17.86 -3.70 -1.56
C PHE A 271 -19.17 -3.56 -2.32
N VAL A 272 -19.10 -3.50 -3.66
CA VAL A 272 -20.29 -3.60 -4.52
C VAL A 272 -20.93 -4.98 -4.34
N THR A 273 -20.12 -6.02 -4.36
CA THR A 273 -20.56 -7.41 -4.18
C THR A 273 -21.13 -7.65 -2.79
N GLN A 274 -20.52 -7.07 -1.75
CA GLN A 274 -21.05 -7.16 -0.39
C GLN A 274 -22.44 -6.51 -0.27
N ARG A 275 -22.64 -5.33 -0.87
CA ARG A 275 -23.95 -4.66 -0.88
C ARG A 275 -24.99 -5.46 -1.67
N ALA A 276 -24.59 -6.05 -2.79
CA ALA A 276 -25.43 -6.96 -3.55
C ALA A 276 -25.83 -8.19 -2.73
N ARG A 277 -24.88 -8.81 -2.01
CA ARG A 277 -25.14 -9.94 -1.11
C ARG A 277 -26.19 -9.58 -0.06
N THR A 278 -26.05 -8.43 0.61
CA THR A 278 -27.02 -7.96 1.62
C THR A 278 -28.41 -7.77 1.02
N HIS A 279 -28.50 -7.22 -0.19
CA HIS A 279 -29.78 -7.06 -0.88
C HIS A 279 -30.41 -8.41 -1.26
N ILE A 280 -29.60 -9.34 -1.79
CA ILE A 280 -30.04 -10.68 -2.21
C ILE A 280 -30.47 -11.51 -0.99
N ASP A 281 -29.74 -11.43 0.13
CA ASP A 281 -30.08 -12.06 1.41
C ASP A 281 -31.51 -11.69 1.86
N GLY A 282 -31.81 -10.39 1.90
CA GLY A 282 -33.15 -9.90 2.24
C GLY A 282 -34.22 -10.40 1.27
N LYS A 283 -33.89 -10.51 -0.02
CA LYS A 283 -34.81 -10.99 -1.07
C LYS A 283 -35.07 -12.50 -0.99
N LEU A 284 -34.07 -13.28 -0.58
CA LEU A 284 -34.14 -14.74 -0.54
C LEU A 284 -34.57 -15.31 0.82
N LYS A 285 -34.78 -14.47 1.85
CA LYS A 285 -35.01 -14.91 3.24
C LYS A 285 -36.05 -16.02 3.43
N ASN A 286 -37.08 -16.07 2.58
CA ASN A 286 -38.14 -17.09 2.60
C ASN A 286 -38.15 -17.96 1.32
N SER A 287 -37.08 -17.92 0.54
CA SER A 287 -36.91 -18.69 -0.69
C SER A 287 -36.27 -20.04 -0.40
N LYS A 288 -36.63 -21.05 -1.19
CA LYS A 288 -35.91 -22.33 -1.21
C LYS A 288 -34.46 -22.23 -1.72
N TYR A 289 -34.09 -21.09 -2.32
CA TYR A 289 -32.74 -20.79 -2.80
C TYR A 289 -31.91 -19.98 -1.79
N TYR A 290 -32.38 -19.82 -0.54
CA TYR A 290 -31.65 -19.09 0.48
C TYR A 290 -30.27 -19.69 0.76
N ASP A 291 -30.17 -21.02 0.79
CA ASP A 291 -28.90 -21.72 1.00
C ASP A 291 -27.92 -21.50 -0.17
N ASP A 292 -28.41 -21.12 -1.36
CA ASP A 292 -27.61 -20.78 -2.54
C ASP A 292 -27.10 -19.32 -2.53
N LEU A 293 -27.37 -18.53 -1.48
CA LEU A 293 -26.97 -17.12 -1.41
C LEU A 293 -25.48 -16.90 -1.73
N GLY A 294 -24.60 -17.79 -1.26
CA GLY A 294 -23.17 -17.81 -1.59
C GLY A 294 -22.91 -17.85 -3.09
N HIS A 295 -23.42 -18.90 -3.75
CA HIS A 295 -23.28 -19.13 -5.19
C HIS A 295 -23.92 -18.03 -6.03
N ILE A 296 -25.12 -17.56 -5.66
CA ILE A 296 -25.81 -16.46 -6.36
C ILE A 296 -24.98 -15.17 -6.27
N THR A 297 -24.39 -14.88 -5.10
CA THR A 297 -23.50 -13.72 -4.92
C THR A 297 -22.26 -13.84 -5.80
N GLU A 298 -21.66 -15.02 -5.89
CA GLU A 298 -20.49 -15.28 -6.74
C GLU A 298 -20.84 -15.12 -8.23
N CYS A 299 -22.01 -15.60 -8.66
CA CYS A 299 -22.52 -15.41 -10.02
C CYS A 299 -22.74 -13.92 -10.35
N PHE A 300 -23.22 -13.13 -9.39
CA PHE A 300 -23.31 -11.67 -9.52
C PHE A 300 -21.91 -11.05 -9.69
N ASP A 301 -20.95 -11.43 -8.84
CA ASP A 301 -19.59 -10.89 -8.85
C ASP A 301 -18.86 -11.14 -10.17
N LYS A 302 -18.93 -12.38 -10.68
CA LYS A 302 -18.22 -12.85 -11.87
C LYS A 302 -18.89 -12.50 -13.20
N SER A 303 -20.16 -12.05 -13.19
CA SER A 303 -20.88 -11.75 -14.43
C SER A 303 -21.70 -10.46 -14.38
N THR A 304 -22.73 -10.40 -13.54
CA THR A 304 -23.71 -9.30 -13.55
C THR A 304 -23.07 -7.96 -13.20
N LYS A 305 -22.20 -7.93 -12.17
CA LYS A 305 -21.43 -6.74 -11.77
C LYS A 305 -20.57 -6.20 -12.92
N LEU A 306 -19.88 -7.09 -13.63
CA LEU A 306 -18.94 -6.72 -14.69
C LEU A 306 -19.63 -6.17 -15.94
N ARG A 307 -20.88 -6.58 -16.20
CA ARG A 307 -21.66 -6.19 -17.39
C ARG A 307 -22.65 -5.05 -17.13
N PHE A 308 -22.81 -4.63 -15.88
CA PHE A 308 -23.76 -3.58 -15.51
C PHE A 308 -23.32 -2.23 -16.07
N LYS A 309 -24.24 -1.54 -16.75
CA LYS A 309 -23.98 -0.27 -17.45
C LYS A 309 -25.19 0.67 -17.53
N ASP A 310 -26.38 0.23 -17.14
CA ASP A 310 -27.60 1.02 -17.25
C ASP A 310 -28.55 0.68 -16.11
N SER A 311 -28.95 1.70 -15.34
CA SER A 311 -29.90 1.56 -14.24
C SER A 311 -31.36 1.47 -14.68
N ALA A 312 -31.68 1.86 -15.92
CA ALA A 312 -33.04 1.74 -16.47
C ALA A 312 -33.40 0.28 -16.82
N GLU A 313 -32.39 -0.52 -17.15
CA GLU A 313 -32.56 -1.93 -17.53
C GLU A 313 -32.41 -2.87 -16.31
N PRO A 314 -33.22 -3.93 -16.21
CA PRO A 314 -33.05 -4.93 -15.16
C PRO A 314 -31.76 -5.74 -15.37
N ALA A 315 -31.15 -6.14 -14.25
CA ALA A 315 -30.00 -7.02 -14.25
C ALA A 315 -30.41 -8.46 -13.93
N PHE A 316 -29.76 -9.43 -14.54
CA PHE A 316 -30.05 -10.85 -14.34
C PHE A 316 -28.81 -11.57 -13.82
N VAL A 317 -28.97 -12.30 -12.71
CA VAL A 317 -27.95 -13.15 -12.12
C VAL A 317 -28.28 -14.60 -12.45
N LYS A 318 -27.56 -15.19 -13.40
CA LYS A 318 -27.73 -16.61 -13.78
C LYS A 318 -26.99 -17.50 -12.79
N PHE A 319 -27.73 -18.31 -12.03
CA PHE A 319 -27.15 -19.20 -11.00
C PHE A 319 -27.59 -20.66 -11.13
N GLY A 320 -28.78 -20.92 -11.68
CA GLY A 320 -29.38 -22.26 -11.74
C GLY A 320 -29.77 -22.70 -13.15
N SER A 321 -30.55 -23.79 -13.23
CA SER A 321 -31.05 -24.39 -14.47
C SER A 321 -32.33 -23.73 -15.00
N LEU A 322 -32.82 -24.12 -16.18
CA LEU A 322 -34.10 -23.63 -16.72
C LEU A 322 -35.33 -24.04 -15.89
N ARG A 323 -35.20 -25.05 -15.03
CA ARG A 323 -36.30 -25.54 -14.18
C ARG A 323 -36.44 -24.75 -12.88
N ASP A 324 -35.41 -23.99 -12.53
CA ASP A 324 -35.35 -23.25 -11.29
C ASP A 324 -36.23 -22.00 -11.32
N LYS A 325 -37.15 -21.91 -10.36
CA LYS A 325 -38.18 -20.87 -10.27
C LYS A 325 -38.59 -20.60 -8.83
N ASP A 326 -38.75 -19.32 -8.54
CA ASP A 326 -39.40 -18.77 -7.35
C ASP A 326 -39.88 -17.36 -7.70
N PHE A 327 -41.16 -17.27 -8.08
CA PHE A 327 -41.73 -16.01 -8.58
C PHE A 327 -41.84 -14.93 -7.51
N ALA A 328 -41.97 -15.30 -6.23
CA ALA A 328 -42.03 -14.33 -5.14
C ALA A 328 -40.69 -13.58 -4.97
N CYS A 329 -39.59 -14.25 -5.35
CA CYS A 329 -38.23 -13.70 -5.31
C CYS A 329 -37.73 -13.26 -6.70
N ASP A 330 -38.61 -13.08 -7.70
CA ASP A 330 -38.25 -12.77 -9.09
C ASP A 330 -37.24 -13.74 -9.74
N ILE A 331 -37.29 -15.02 -9.35
CA ILE A 331 -36.45 -16.07 -9.95
C ILE A 331 -37.23 -16.78 -11.05
N ARG A 332 -36.68 -16.75 -12.27
CA ARG A 332 -37.24 -17.45 -13.44
C ARG A 332 -36.11 -18.09 -14.24
N SER A 333 -36.29 -19.33 -14.66
CA SER A 333 -35.31 -20.05 -15.50
C SER A 333 -33.88 -20.04 -14.93
N GLY A 334 -33.77 -20.13 -13.61
CA GLY A 334 -32.50 -20.10 -12.87
C GLY A 334 -31.79 -18.76 -12.89
N GLN A 335 -32.52 -17.67 -13.15
CA GLN A 335 -32.02 -16.30 -13.11
C GLN A 335 -32.76 -15.51 -12.05
N LEU A 336 -32.01 -14.90 -11.13
CA LEU A 336 -32.54 -13.88 -10.23
C LEU A 336 -32.57 -12.54 -10.95
N LYS A 337 -33.76 -11.94 -11.07
CA LYS A 337 -33.91 -10.58 -11.61
C LYS A 337 -33.75 -9.55 -10.50
N LEU A 338 -32.88 -8.58 -10.73
CA LEU A 338 -32.67 -7.38 -9.90
C LEU A 338 -33.08 -6.15 -10.71
N LYS A 339 -33.66 -5.14 -10.04
CA LYS A 339 -33.92 -3.86 -10.71
C LYS A 339 -32.58 -3.16 -10.97
N GLY A 340 -32.43 -2.52 -12.13
CA GLY A 340 -31.20 -1.76 -12.44
C GLY A 340 -30.92 -0.66 -11.42
N THR A 341 -31.96 -0.01 -10.91
CA THR A 341 -31.87 0.98 -9.82
C THR A 341 -31.29 0.39 -8.54
N ASP A 342 -31.66 -0.85 -8.17
CA ASP A 342 -31.12 -1.51 -6.99
C ASP A 342 -29.63 -1.82 -7.21
N VAL A 343 -29.27 -2.34 -8.39
CA VAL A 343 -27.87 -2.62 -8.73
C VAL A 343 -27.02 -1.34 -8.71
N ALA A 344 -27.53 -0.23 -9.23
CA ALA A 344 -26.85 1.07 -9.18
C ALA A 344 -26.51 1.48 -7.72
N THR A 345 -27.42 1.25 -6.77
CA THR A 345 -27.17 1.57 -5.35
C THR A 345 -26.01 0.79 -4.74
N PHE A 346 -25.64 -0.37 -5.32
CA PHE A 346 -24.50 -1.14 -4.84
C PHE A 346 -23.17 -0.47 -5.21
N PHE A 347 -23.12 0.25 -6.33
CA PHE A 347 -21.93 0.98 -6.79
C PHE A 347 -21.84 2.38 -6.15
N GLU A 348 -22.98 2.98 -5.83
CA GLU A 348 -23.10 4.39 -5.42
C GLU A 348 -22.09 4.81 -4.33
N PRO A 349 -21.91 4.08 -3.21
CA PRO A 349 -20.97 4.53 -2.18
C PRO A 349 -19.50 4.53 -2.64
N SER A 350 -19.15 3.65 -3.59
CA SER A 350 -17.81 3.61 -4.17
C SER A 350 -17.59 4.77 -5.16
N ILE A 351 -18.60 5.08 -5.98
CA ILE A 351 -18.59 6.24 -6.89
C ILE A 351 -18.49 7.56 -6.12
N ILE A 352 -19.29 7.73 -5.06
CA ILE A 352 -19.25 8.91 -4.19
C ILE A 352 -17.87 9.08 -3.56
N SER A 353 -17.23 7.98 -3.11
CA SER A 353 -15.89 8.07 -2.52
C SER A 353 -14.85 8.53 -3.54
N ILE A 354 -14.86 7.93 -4.75
CA ILE A 354 -13.94 8.29 -5.84
C ILE A 354 -14.10 9.76 -6.24
N THR A 355 -15.33 10.21 -6.50
CA THR A 355 -15.61 11.59 -6.96
C THR A 355 -15.22 12.63 -5.91
N LYS A 356 -15.56 12.40 -4.64
CA LYS A 356 -15.13 13.28 -3.53
C LYS A 356 -13.62 13.33 -3.38
N ALA A 357 -12.93 12.20 -3.58
CA ALA A 357 -11.48 12.17 -3.52
C ALA A 357 -10.84 12.92 -4.69
N ILE A 358 -11.40 12.83 -5.91
CA ILE A 358 -11.01 13.65 -7.05
C ILE A 358 -11.16 15.14 -6.70
N ASP A 359 -12.31 15.57 -6.17
CA ASP A 359 -12.55 16.96 -5.76
C ASP A 359 -11.52 17.43 -4.72
N ALA A 360 -11.20 16.58 -3.74
CA ALA A 360 -10.21 16.88 -2.72
C ALA A 360 -8.79 17.04 -3.29
N GLN A 361 -8.40 16.22 -4.26
CA GLN A 361 -7.11 16.35 -4.94
C GLN A 361 -7.04 17.65 -5.76
N ILE A 362 -8.13 18.01 -6.45
CA ILE A 362 -8.22 19.27 -7.20
C ILE A 362 -8.11 20.46 -6.25
N ALA A 363 -8.87 20.46 -5.15
CA ALA A 363 -8.88 21.54 -4.18
C ALA A 363 -7.53 21.71 -3.45
N ALA A 364 -6.79 20.61 -3.22
CA ALA A 364 -5.47 20.64 -2.60
C ALA A 364 -4.36 21.06 -3.59
N SER A 365 -4.61 20.92 -4.90
CA SER A 365 -3.64 21.28 -5.93
C SER A 365 -3.47 22.80 -6.04
N LYS A 366 -2.21 23.25 -6.10
CA LYS A 366 -1.86 24.65 -6.44
C LYS A 366 -1.84 24.92 -7.94
N ARG A 367 -2.12 23.91 -8.76
CA ARG A 367 -2.05 23.92 -10.22
C ARG A 367 -3.39 23.46 -10.82
N PRO A 368 -3.78 23.97 -12.00
CA PRO A 368 -4.95 23.45 -12.70
C PRO A 368 -4.75 21.96 -12.99
N VAL A 369 -5.76 21.16 -12.72
CA VAL A 369 -5.80 19.74 -13.09
C VAL A 369 -6.53 19.63 -14.42
N SER A 370 -6.02 18.83 -15.35
CA SER A 370 -6.59 18.70 -16.70
C SER A 370 -7.06 17.31 -17.06
N ALA A 371 -6.56 16.27 -16.39
CA ALA A 371 -6.93 14.90 -16.72
C ALA A 371 -7.00 13.96 -15.50
N VAL A 372 -7.86 12.96 -15.62
CA VAL A 372 -8.03 11.86 -14.68
C VAL A 372 -7.81 10.55 -15.43
N PHE A 373 -6.93 9.69 -14.93
CA PHE A 373 -6.66 8.36 -15.48
C PHE A 373 -7.23 7.31 -14.55
N LEU A 374 -8.23 6.58 -15.01
CA LEU A 374 -8.90 5.52 -14.27
C LEU A 374 -8.29 4.16 -14.65
N VAL A 375 -7.64 3.51 -13.69
CA VAL A 375 -6.92 2.23 -13.85
C VAL A 375 -7.29 1.25 -12.74
N GLY A 376 -6.75 0.03 -12.80
CA GLY A 376 -7.09 -1.05 -11.87
C GLY A 376 -8.25 -1.92 -12.37
N GLY A 377 -8.55 -3.01 -11.65
CA GLY A 377 -9.54 -4.00 -12.09
C GLY A 377 -10.98 -3.49 -12.05
N PHE A 378 -11.32 -2.58 -11.15
CA PHE A 378 -12.66 -2.00 -11.03
C PHE A 378 -12.91 -0.95 -12.12
N ALA A 379 -11.87 -0.30 -12.63
CA ALA A 379 -11.93 0.63 -13.77
C ALA A 379 -12.48 0.01 -15.06
N ALA A 380 -12.48 -1.31 -15.17
CA ALA A 380 -13.10 -2.03 -16.30
C ALA A 380 -14.63 -1.97 -16.30
N SER A 381 -15.27 -1.51 -15.22
CA SER A 381 -16.73 -1.34 -15.15
C SER A 381 -17.17 -0.13 -15.97
N ASP A 382 -17.99 -0.37 -16.99
CA ASP A 382 -18.58 0.71 -17.80
C ASP A 382 -19.47 1.63 -16.95
N TRP A 383 -20.22 1.09 -15.99
CA TRP A 383 -21.01 1.89 -15.06
C TRP A 383 -20.13 2.84 -14.22
N LEU A 384 -19.01 2.35 -13.67
CA LEU A 384 -18.08 3.19 -12.91
C LEU A 384 -17.51 4.29 -13.80
N PHE A 385 -17.03 3.93 -14.99
CA PHE A 385 -16.44 4.88 -15.93
C PHE A 385 -17.44 5.99 -16.28
N GLN A 386 -18.68 5.63 -16.65
CA GLN A 386 -19.73 6.60 -16.97
C GLN A 386 -20.02 7.53 -15.80
N LYS A 387 -20.12 7.02 -14.57
CA LYS A 387 -20.46 7.84 -13.40
C LYS A 387 -19.33 8.76 -12.98
N VAL A 388 -18.07 8.35 -13.14
CA VAL A 388 -16.92 9.24 -12.98
C VAL A 388 -16.90 10.29 -14.10
N GLN A 389 -17.19 9.91 -15.34
CA GLN A 389 -17.27 10.83 -16.49
C GLN A 389 -18.31 11.94 -16.27
N GLU A 390 -19.51 11.57 -15.82
CA GLU A 390 -20.61 12.51 -15.49
C GLU A 390 -20.19 13.53 -14.42
N HIS A 391 -19.27 13.16 -13.51
CA HIS A 391 -18.71 14.06 -12.51
C HIS A 391 -17.56 14.92 -13.06
N THR A 392 -16.70 14.36 -13.91
CA THR A 392 -15.51 15.05 -14.44
C THR A 392 -15.80 15.99 -15.61
N ASP A 393 -16.83 15.72 -16.42
CA ASP A 393 -17.18 16.55 -17.59
C ASP A 393 -17.50 18.01 -17.24
N PRO A 394 -18.37 18.30 -16.24
CA PRO A 394 -18.66 19.68 -15.85
C PRO A 394 -17.44 20.43 -15.29
N LEU A 395 -16.41 19.70 -14.83
CA LEU A 395 -15.15 20.26 -14.33
C LEU A 395 -14.14 20.54 -15.45
N GLY A 396 -14.45 20.19 -16.70
CA GLY A 396 -13.56 20.36 -17.85
C GLY A 396 -12.36 19.39 -17.86
N LEU A 397 -12.46 18.28 -17.12
CA LEU A 397 -11.39 17.29 -17.01
C LEU A 397 -11.51 16.21 -18.08
N THR A 398 -10.40 15.86 -18.70
CA THR A 398 -10.36 14.69 -19.60
C THR A 398 -10.24 13.41 -18.76
N LEU A 399 -11.26 12.55 -18.81
CA LEU A 399 -11.18 11.21 -18.24
C LEU A 399 -10.67 10.22 -19.28
N ALA A 400 -9.68 9.41 -18.91
CA ALA A 400 -9.13 8.37 -19.76
C ALA A 400 -9.00 7.05 -19.00
N ARG A 401 -9.24 5.95 -19.72
CA ARG A 401 -8.89 4.58 -19.30
C ARG A 401 -7.91 4.01 -20.33
N PRO A 402 -6.65 3.71 -19.99
CA PRO A 402 -5.69 3.17 -20.95
C PRO A 402 -6.20 1.84 -21.56
N ASP A 403 -6.30 1.75 -22.89
CA ASP A 403 -7.02 0.70 -23.65
C ASP A 403 -6.35 -0.69 -23.67
N SER A 404 -5.47 -0.98 -22.71
CA SER A 404 -4.84 -2.29 -22.58
C SER A 404 -5.18 -2.88 -21.23
N HIS A 405 -5.94 -3.98 -21.21
CA HIS A 405 -6.19 -4.85 -20.05
C HIS A 405 -5.63 -4.28 -18.73
N VAL A 406 -6.29 -3.23 -18.21
CA VAL A 406 -5.83 -2.38 -17.08
C VAL A 406 -5.58 -3.19 -15.80
N ASN A 407 -6.04 -4.44 -15.82
CA ASN A 407 -5.73 -5.48 -14.87
C ASN A 407 -4.21 -5.67 -14.66
N LYS A 408 -3.30 -5.29 -15.56
CA LYS A 408 -1.83 -5.48 -15.40
C LYS A 408 -1.07 -4.23 -14.91
N ALA A 409 -1.77 -3.12 -14.68
CA ALA A 409 -1.12 -1.81 -14.52
C ALA A 409 -0.07 -1.79 -13.40
N VAL A 410 -0.40 -2.35 -12.25
CA VAL A 410 0.44 -2.25 -11.05
C VAL A 410 1.74 -3.06 -11.18
N ALA A 411 1.71 -4.31 -11.66
CA ALA A 411 2.93 -5.13 -11.75
C ALA A 411 3.93 -4.59 -12.78
N ASP A 412 3.45 -4.23 -13.98
CA ASP A 412 4.30 -3.61 -15.02
C ASP A 412 4.82 -2.23 -14.56
N GLY A 413 3.93 -1.46 -13.94
CA GLY A 413 4.22 -0.17 -13.34
C GLY A 413 5.26 -0.24 -12.23
N ALA A 414 5.26 -1.30 -11.42
CA ALA A 414 6.20 -1.52 -10.34
C ALA A 414 7.63 -1.75 -10.85
N VAL A 415 7.80 -2.57 -11.90
CA VAL A 415 9.11 -2.73 -12.55
C VAL A 415 9.56 -1.41 -13.18
N SER A 416 8.65 -0.71 -13.86
CA SER A 416 8.94 0.61 -14.44
C SER A 416 9.35 1.65 -13.41
N PHE A 417 8.68 1.66 -12.26
CA PHE A 417 9.00 2.55 -11.15
C PHE A 417 10.45 2.38 -10.71
N HIS A 418 10.85 1.15 -10.46
CA HIS A 418 12.21 0.81 -10.04
C HIS A 418 13.26 1.11 -11.13
N LEU A 419 12.90 0.99 -12.42
CA LEU A 419 13.84 1.24 -13.52
C LEU A 419 13.97 2.73 -13.88
N ASP A 420 12.87 3.48 -13.82
CA ASP A 420 12.76 4.78 -14.48
C ASP A 420 12.81 5.97 -13.52
N HIS A 421 12.59 5.75 -12.20
CA HIS A 421 12.64 6.78 -11.15
C HIS A 421 11.94 8.10 -11.54
N SER A 422 10.78 8.01 -12.18
CA SER A 422 10.15 9.17 -12.83
C SER A 422 9.51 10.11 -11.81
N VAL A 423 9.16 9.64 -10.61
CA VAL A 423 8.65 10.49 -9.52
C VAL A 423 9.83 10.98 -8.68
N THR A 424 10.09 12.28 -8.71
CA THR A 424 11.26 12.90 -8.07
C THR A 424 10.95 13.54 -6.73
N ALA A 425 9.67 13.80 -6.43
CA ALA A 425 9.25 14.37 -5.16
C ALA A 425 7.81 14.01 -4.78
N ARG A 426 7.56 13.88 -3.48
CA ARG A 426 6.32 13.38 -2.86
C ARG A 426 5.82 14.29 -1.75
N VAL A 427 4.53 14.25 -1.45
CA VAL A 427 3.94 15.07 -0.38
C VAL A 427 3.80 14.25 0.90
N SER A 428 4.43 14.73 1.99
CA SER A 428 4.30 14.07 3.30
C SER A 428 2.84 14.02 3.77
N LYS A 429 2.34 12.82 4.08
CA LYS A 429 0.92 12.61 4.46
C LYS A 429 0.60 13.05 5.88
N CYS A 430 1.59 13.00 6.77
CA CYS A 430 1.45 13.24 8.20
C CYS A 430 2.58 14.13 8.73
N ASN A 431 2.41 14.62 9.96
CA ASN A 431 3.56 15.18 10.68
C ASN A 431 4.33 14.04 11.33
N TYR A 432 5.64 14.03 11.20
CA TYR A 432 6.54 13.10 11.87
C TYR A 432 7.50 13.85 12.79
N GLY A 433 7.74 13.29 13.97
CA GLY A 433 8.46 13.99 15.02
C GLY A 433 8.70 13.16 16.25
N LEU A 434 9.21 13.78 17.31
CA LEU A 434 9.48 13.12 18.59
C LEU A 434 8.55 13.62 19.68
N ARG A 435 8.27 12.74 20.64
CA ARG A 435 7.76 13.15 21.95
C ARG A 435 8.93 13.67 22.77
N MET A 436 8.82 14.90 23.26
CA MET A 436 9.84 15.54 24.09
C MET A 436 9.25 16.23 25.33
N TYR A 437 10.14 16.75 26.17
CA TYR A 437 9.80 17.71 27.20
C TYR A 437 10.48 19.05 26.89
N THR A 438 9.95 20.12 27.47
CA THR A 438 10.50 21.48 27.36
C THR A 438 10.66 22.10 28.73
N ASN A 439 11.42 23.19 28.83
CA ASN A 439 11.53 23.97 30.07
C ASN A 439 10.17 24.60 30.40
N TYR A 440 9.81 24.57 31.68
CA TYR A 440 8.55 25.13 32.13
C TYR A 440 8.61 26.66 32.15
N ASP A 441 8.03 27.29 31.13
CA ASP A 441 7.73 28.72 31.13
C ASP A 441 6.47 29.04 31.97
N TYR A 442 6.62 29.89 32.98
CA TYR A 442 5.52 30.34 33.84
C TYR A 442 4.64 31.42 33.19
N LEU A 443 5.09 32.00 32.07
CA LEU A 443 4.36 32.99 31.29
C LEU A 443 3.54 32.37 30.14
N ASP A 444 3.82 31.11 29.76
CA ASP A 444 3.04 30.40 28.74
C ASP A 444 1.78 29.78 29.36
N GLU A 445 0.59 30.23 28.93
CA GLU A 445 -0.70 29.73 29.43
C GLU A 445 -0.89 28.22 29.21
N GLU A 446 -0.38 27.65 28.12
CA GLU A 446 -0.45 26.21 27.86
C GLU A 446 0.43 25.42 28.85
N HIS A 447 1.54 26.02 29.30
CA HIS A 447 2.38 25.45 30.34
C HIS A 447 1.68 25.54 31.69
N VAL A 448 1.15 26.71 32.06
CA VAL A 448 0.39 26.90 33.31
C VAL A 448 -0.77 25.91 33.42
N ARG A 449 -1.54 25.70 32.34
CA ARG A 449 -2.63 24.71 32.29
C ARG A 449 -2.16 23.27 32.55
N ARG A 450 -0.90 22.96 32.21
CA ARG A 450 -0.28 21.64 32.40
C ARG A 450 0.71 21.61 33.55
N SER A 451 0.70 22.60 34.45
CA SER A 451 1.60 22.70 35.60
C SER A 451 1.63 21.46 36.49
N ALA A 452 0.51 20.73 36.61
CA ALA A 452 0.43 19.48 37.35
C ALA A 452 1.25 18.32 36.72
N LYS A 453 1.64 18.44 35.44
CA LYS A 453 2.46 17.47 34.71
C LYS A 453 3.96 17.83 34.70
N THR A 454 4.37 18.87 35.44
CA THR A 454 5.79 19.25 35.50
C THR A 454 6.60 18.30 36.35
N PHE A 455 7.86 18.13 36.00
CA PHE A 455 8.85 17.39 36.77
C PHE A 455 10.16 18.19 36.82
N VAL A 456 11.10 17.77 37.65
CA VAL A 456 12.46 18.31 37.65
C VAL A 456 13.34 17.32 36.90
N ASP A 457 14.02 17.76 35.85
CA ASP A 457 14.94 16.91 35.09
C ASP A 457 16.28 16.75 35.81
N LEU A 458 17.20 15.96 35.24
CA LEU A 458 18.51 15.71 35.84
C LEU A 458 19.40 16.96 35.91
N SER A 459 19.10 18.02 35.15
CA SER A 459 19.82 19.30 35.26
C SER A 459 19.34 20.14 36.46
N GLY A 460 18.27 19.73 37.14
CA GLY A 460 17.59 20.53 38.15
C GLY A 460 16.58 21.52 37.58
N THR A 461 16.32 21.48 36.27
CA THR A 461 15.40 22.39 35.60
C THR A 461 13.98 21.88 35.71
N ARG A 462 13.02 22.76 36.03
CA ARG A 462 11.60 22.42 35.97
C ARG A 462 11.19 22.27 34.51
N ALA A 463 10.78 21.07 34.14
CA ALA A 463 10.42 20.68 32.79
C ALA A 463 8.95 20.25 32.70
N LEU A 464 8.43 20.25 31.48
CA LEU A 464 7.07 19.84 31.14
C LEU A 464 7.09 18.86 29.96
N GLY A 465 6.61 17.63 30.20
CA GLY A 465 6.60 16.55 29.22
C GLY A 465 5.35 16.53 28.32
N GLY A 466 5.42 15.76 27.23
CA GLY A 466 4.28 15.53 26.33
C GLY A 466 4.18 16.53 25.17
N GLN A 467 5.26 17.25 24.89
CA GLN A 467 5.36 18.11 23.72
C GLN A 467 5.70 17.26 22.48
N TYR A 468 5.16 17.65 21.33
CA TYR A 468 5.43 17.05 20.04
C TYR A 468 6.34 17.96 19.22
N SER A 469 7.53 17.47 18.92
CA SER A 469 8.54 18.16 18.12
C SER A 469 8.51 17.65 16.69
N VAL A 470 7.85 18.40 15.81
CA VAL A 470 7.81 18.08 14.37
C VAL A 470 9.22 18.22 13.77
N ILE A 471 9.61 17.19 13.00
CA ILE A 471 10.82 17.14 12.17
C ILE A 471 10.42 17.27 10.70
N LEU A 472 9.44 16.47 10.27
CA LEU A 472 8.87 16.52 8.92
C LEU A 472 7.38 16.88 9.03
N ALA A 473 7.00 18.04 8.50
CA ALA A 473 5.61 18.49 8.55
C ALA A 473 4.73 17.85 7.46
N LYS A 474 3.42 17.75 7.73
CA LYS A 474 2.42 17.34 6.75
C LYS A 474 2.36 18.33 5.58
N GLY A 475 2.22 17.82 4.36
CA GLY A 475 2.10 18.65 3.15
C GLY A 475 3.43 19.16 2.59
N VAL A 476 4.55 18.86 3.25
CA VAL A 476 5.89 19.20 2.73
C VAL A 476 6.21 18.32 1.54
N LEU A 477 6.72 18.93 0.46
CA LEU A 477 7.24 18.24 -0.70
C LEU A 477 8.65 17.72 -0.39
N VAL A 478 8.89 16.45 -0.64
CA VAL A 478 10.10 15.74 -0.25
C VAL A 478 10.71 15.03 -1.46
N SER A 479 11.98 15.29 -1.78
CA SER A 479 12.73 14.51 -2.77
C SER A 479 13.50 13.36 -2.10
N GLU A 480 13.91 12.37 -2.91
CA GLU A 480 14.63 11.17 -2.44
C GLU A 480 15.93 11.48 -1.67
N GLU A 481 16.55 12.62 -1.95
CA GLU A 481 17.82 13.05 -1.36
C GLU A 481 17.63 14.03 -0.18
N THR A 482 16.40 14.43 0.14
CA THR A 482 16.16 15.43 1.18
C THR A 482 16.26 14.81 2.58
N GLU A 483 17.20 15.30 3.39
CA GLU A 483 17.27 14.98 4.81
C GLU A 483 16.47 16.00 5.64
N PHE A 484 15.59 15.51 6.51
CA PHE A 484 14.99 16.32 7.58
C PHE A 484 15.65 15.96 8.89
N ARG A 485 16.22 16.95 9.58
CA ARG A 485 16.92 16.71 10.84
C ARG A 485 16.53 17.71 11.91
N LYS A 486 16.59 17.25 13.15
CA LYS A 486 16.40 18.11 14.34
C LYS A 486 17.22 17.55 15.50
N SER A 487 17.77 18.46 16.28
CA SER A 487 18.63 18.15 17.42
C SER A 487 17.85 17.92 18.70
N TYR A 488 18.32 16.95 19.47
CA TYR A 488 17.80 16.52 20.74
C TYR A 488 18.96 16.18 21.68
N TYR A 489 18.63 15.95 22.94
CA TYR A 489 19.60 15.51 23.93
C TYR A 489 19.00 14.45 24.86
N ARG A 490 19.87 13.64 25.45
CA ARG A 490 19.54 12.67 26.49
C ARG A 490 20.35 12.99 27.74
N LEU A 491 19.66 13.14 28.87
CA LEU A 491 20.29 13.23 30.18
C LEU A 491 20.31 11.86 30.83
N ALA A 492 21.41 11.51 31.50
CA ALA A 492 21.53 10.28 32.26
C ALA A 492 22.45 10.42 33.49
N PRO A 493 22.23 9.64 34.56
CA PRO A 493 23.10 9.66 35.74
C PRO A 493 24.43 8.93 35.51
N SER A 494 24.53 8.05 34.51
CA SER A 494 25.73 7.28 34.21
C SER A 494 26.04 7.25 32.71
N LEU A 495 27.32 7.07 32.36
CA LEU A 495 27.75 6.91 30.97
C LEU A 495 27.22 5.63 30.32
N SER A 496 27.02 4.56 31.08
CA SER A 496 26.47 3.30 30.56
C SER A 496 25.05 3.46 30.02
N ASP A 497 24.25 4.35 30.62
CA ASP A 497 22.88 4.64 30.16
C ASP A 497 22.86 5.42 28.83
N LEU A 498 24.01 5.95 28.41
CA LEU A 498 24.22 6.64 27.14
C LEU A 498 25.00 5.79 26.14
N GLY A 499 25.28 4.51 26.48
CA GLY A 499 25.96 3.58 25.57
C GLY A 499 25.12 3.20 24.35
N THR A 500 23.79 3.27 24.48
CA THR A 500 22.85 3.06 23.39
C THR A 500 21.71 4.06 23.52
N ILE A 501 21.41 4.78 22.45
CA ILE A 501 20.24 5.65 22.38
C ILE A 501 19.15 5.00 21.56
N THR A 502 17.96 4.92 22.13
CA THR A 502 16.72 4.53 21.43
C THR A 502 15.69 5.64 21.57
N THR A 503 15.08 6.03 20.45
CA THR A 503 13.98 6.99 20.44
C THR A 503 12.88 6.56 19.47
N SER A 504 11.63 6.85 19.83
CA SER A 504 10.49 6.59 18.95
C SER A 504 10.16 7.83 18.13
N VAL A 505 10.08 7.65 16.81
CA VAL A 505 9.49 8.61 15.88
C VAL A 505 7.98 8.41 15.91
N TRP A 506 7.26 9.47 16.22
CA TRP A 506 5.80 9.52 16.25
C TRP A 506 5.27 10.12 14.96
N ARG A 507 4.07 9.70 14.59
CA ARG A 507 3.27 10.25 13.50
C ARG A 507 2.01 10.89 14.09
N TYR A 508 1.64 12.06 13.58
CA TYR A 508 0.36 12.71 13.85
C TYR A 508 -0.48 12.78 12.57
N SER A 509 -1.65 12.13 12.60
CA SER A 509 -2.61 12.05 11.47
C SER A 509 -3.76 13.04 11.53
N GLY A 510 -3.86 13.84 12.60
CA GLY A 510 -4.98 14.75 12.81
C GLY A 510 -5.02 15.97 11.89
N LYS A 511 -5.96 16.88 12.17
CA LYS A 511 -6.26 18.03 11.30
C LYS A 511 -5.43 19.28 11.58
N LYS A 512 -4.74 19.35 12.73
CA LYS A 512 -3.98 20.55 13.09
C LYS A 512 -2.75 20.71 12.21
N ALA A 513 -2.52 21.94 11.74
CA ALA A 513 -1.32 22.28 10.97
C ALA A 513 -0.06 22.22 11.85
N HIS A 514 -0.17 22.63 13.11
CA HIS A 514 0.95 22.71 14.06
C HIS A 514 0.60 21.98 15.37
N PRO A 515 0.59 20.64 15.37
CA PRO A 515 0.42 19.85 16.59
C PRO A 515 1.59 20.12 17.56
N LYS A 516 1.29 20.60 18.78
CA LYS A 516 2.32 20.91 19.81
C LYS A 516 2.22 20.02 21.05
N TRP A 517 1.02 19.67 21.50
CA TRP A 517 0.82 18.91 22.74
C TRP A 517 0.11 17.59 22.44
N MET A 518 0.73 16.48 22.86
CA MET A 518 0.23 15.13 22.55
C MET A 518 -1.00 14.72 23.37
N ASP A 519 -1.35 15.50 24.40
CA ASP A 519 -2.60 15.32 25.15
C ASP A 519 -3.80 16.00 24.48
N VAL A 520 -3.59 16.63 23.31
CA VAL A 520 -4.66 17.15 22.47
C VAL A 520 -4.68 16.37 21.18
N ASP A 521 -5.84 15.82 20.80
CA ASP A 521 -5.98 14.86 19.70
C ASP A 521 -5.14 13.59 19.94
N GLU A 522 -5.16 13.06 21.17
CA GLU A 522 -4.31 11.93 21.60
C GLU A 522 -4.44 10.70 20.69
N ASP A 523 -5.67 10.40 20.23
CA ASP A 523 -5.96 9.29 19.31
C ASP A 523 -5.34 9.46 17.91
N ASP A 524 -4.91 10.67 17.52
CA ASP A 524 -4.27 10.95 16.23
C ASP A 524 -2.74 10.76 16.28
N TYR A 525 -2.17 10.42 17.44
CA TYR A 525 -0.76 10.10 17.59
C TYR A 525 -0.50 8.61 17.63
N SER A 526 0.43 8.14 16.82
CA SER A 526 0.89 6.74 16.83
C SER A 526 2.40 6.68 16.68
N VAL A 527 3.07 5.74 17.35
CA VAL A 527 4.47 5.44 17.06
C VAL A 527 4.56 4.97 15.60
N TYR A 528 5.44 5.61 14.84
CA TYR A 528 5.75 5.22 13.46
C TYR A 528 6.86 4.16 13.47
N CYS A 529 7.99 4.48 14.10
CA CYS A 529 9.10 3.54 14.27
C CYS A 529 9.96 3.90 15.48
N SER A 530 10.81 2.97 15.89
CA SER A 530 11.87 3.19 16.86
C SER A 530 13.24 3.13 16.17
N VAL A 531 14.10 4.08 16.51
CA VAL A 531 15.45 4.26 15.96
C VAL A 531 16.45 4.06 17.09
N THR A 532 17.45 3.21 16.85
CA THR A 532 18.48 2.87 17.85
C THR A 532 19.87 3.07 17.27
N ALA A 533 20.79 3.61 18.07
CA ALA A 533 22.21 3.68 17.73
C ALA A 533 23.09 3.31 18.93
N ASP A 534 24.18 2.60 18.66
CA ASP A 534 25.28 2.42 19.60
C ASP A 534 26.08 3.73 19.68
N THR A 535 26.05 4.33 20.86
CA THR A 535 26.72 5.60 21.19
C THR A 535 27.79 5.39 22.25
N SER A 536 28.24 4.15 22.47
CA SER A 536 29.16 3.78 23.55
C SER A 536 30.55 4.43 23.43
N ILE A 537 30.97 4.80 22.21
CA ILE A 537 32.24 5.49 21.98
C ILE A 537 32.12 6.95 22.43
N VAL A 538 31.16 7.70 21.87
CA VAL A 538 30.92 9.10 22.25
C VAL A 538 30.51 9.24 23.73
N ALA A 539 29.79 8.27 24.30
CA ALA A 539 29.44 8.30 25.72
C ALA A 539 30.68 8.37 26.62
N LYS A 540 31.76 7.67 26.27
CA LYS A 540 33.01 7.67 27.07
C LYS A 540 33.74 9.01 27.06
N SER A 541 33.46 9.90 26.10
CA SER A 541 34.09 11.23 26.04
C SER A 541 33.26 12.32 26.73
N LEU A 542 32.06 12.02 27.23
CA LEU A 542 31.21 13.00 27.91
C LEU A 542 31.78 13.39 29.27
N HIS A 543 31.67 14.68 29.59
CA HIS A 543 32.08 15.23 30.88
C HIS A 543 30.93 15.25 31.88
N PRO A 544 31.17 14.94 33.16
CA PRO A 544 30.15 15.02 34.19
C PRO A 544 29.74 16.48 34.44
N GLN A 545 28.44 16.72 34.42
CA GLN A 545 27.83 17.98 34.81
C GLN A 545 27.28 17.87 36.24
N ARG A 546 27.39 18.95 37.02
CA ARG A 546 27.06 18.93 38.45
C ARG A 546 25.67 19.51 38.71
N CYS A 547 24.85 18.77 39.44
CA CYS A 547 23.52 19.18 39.91
C CYS A 547 23.62 20.14 41.11
N THR A 548 22.53 20.88 41.37
CA THR A 548 22.41 21.76 42.55
C THR A 548 22.44 21.00 43.89
N ASP A 549 22.06 19.72 43.89
CA ASP A 549 22.10 18.83 45.05
C ASP A 549 23.46 18.13 45.25
N GLY A 550 24.44 18.40 44.38
CA GLY A 550 25.77 17.83 44.42
C GLY A 550 25.94 16.50 43.69
N THR A 551 24.87 15.94 43.10
CA THR A 551 24.96 14.78 42.20
C THR A 551 25.53 15.16 40.82
N TYR A 552 25.83 14.16 39.99
CA TYR A 552 26.33 14.37 38.63
C TYR A 552 25.40 13.73 37.59
N TYR A 553 25.35 14.33 36.41
CA TYR A 553 24.68 13.80 35.23
C TYR A 553 25.54 14.01 33.98
N TYR A 554 25.15 13.35 32.91
CA TYR A 554 25.78 13.44 31.60
C TYR A 554 24.72 13.80 30.57
N GLU A 555 25.14 14.54 29.54
CA GLU A 555 24.29 14.96 28.44
C GLU A 555 24.90 14.48 27.12
N LEU A 556 24.14 13.70 26.36
CA LEU A 556 24.50 13.34 25.00
C LEU A 556 23.59 14.11 24.02
N ASN A 557 24.19 14.91 23.15
CA ASN A 557 23.50 15.57 22.04
C ASN A 557 23.50 14.67 20.80
N PHE A 558 22.35 14.58 20.14
CA PHE A 558 22.18 13.81 18.91
C PHE A 558 21.08 14.41 18.05
N ASP A 559 21.15 14.15 16.75
CA ASP A 559 20.11 14.49 15.79
C ASP A 559 19.31 13.25 15.43
N VAL A 560 18.00 13.44 15.26
CA VAL A 560 17.18 12.49 14.53
C VAL A 560 17.14 12.94 13.08
N VAL A 561 17.67 12.10 12.19
CA VAL A 561 17.71 12.34 10.74
C VAL A 561 16.68 11.43 10.09
N MET A 562 15.72 12.05 9.40
CA MET A 562 14.69 11.39 8.62
C MET A 562 15.05 11.49 7.14
N LEU A 563 15.10 10.34 6.49
CA LEU A 563 15.39 10.16 5.08
C LEU A 563 14.11 9.67 4.41
N PHE A 564 13.55 10.48 3.52
CA PHE A 564 12.45 10.03 2.68
C PHE A 564 13.08 9.44 1.43
N GLY A 565 13.27 8.12 1.42
CA GLY A 565 13.70 7.43 0.20
C GLY A 565 12.59 7.45 -0.85
N MET A 566 12.61 6.51 -1.80
CA MET A 566 11.52 6.42 -2.78
C MET A 566 10.17 6.23 -2.06
N THR A 567 9.91 5.06 -1.46
CA THR A 567 8.58 4.72 -0.89
C THR A 567 8.60 4.43 0.60
N GLU A 568 9.78 4.43 1.21
CA GLU A 568 9.99 4.16 2.62
C GLU A 568 10.59 5.37 3.33
N LEU A 569 9.92 5.81 4.38
CA LEU A 569 10.49 6.74 5.33
C LEU A 569 11.47 5.98 6.24
N LYS A 570 12.73 6.36 6.14
CA LYS A 570 13.86 5.84 6.91
C LYS A 570 14.25 6.87 7.97
N ALA A 571 14.76 6.39 9.10
CA ALA A 571 15.27 7.26 10.16
C ALA A 571 16.54 6.69 10.77
N GLN A 572 17.43 7.56 11.21
CA GLN A 572 18.68 7.23 11.89
C GLN A 572 19.04 8.31 12.90
N LEU A 573 19.91 7.96 13.85
CA LEU A 573 20.51 8.93 14.76
C LEU A 573 21.85 9.39 14.22
N ALA A 574 22.17 10.67 14.38
CA ALA A 574 23.48 11.24 14.09
C ALA A 574 24.03 11.95 15.33
N TRP A 575 25.33 11.89 15.57
CA TRP A 575 25.99 12.57 16.69
C TRP A 575 27.38 13.00 16.29
N ILE A 576 28.02 13.84 17.10
CA ILE A 576 29.41 14.26 16.89
C ILE A 576 30.32 13.46 17.81
N GLU A 577 31.34 12.83 17.21
CA GLU A 577 32.41 12.12 17.91
C GLU A 577 33.74 12.71 17.44
N ASP A 578 34.51 13.28 18.36
CA ASP A 578 35.80 13.94 18.08
C ASP A 578 35.76 14.96 16.92
N GLY A 579 34.65 15.71 16.84
CA GLY A 579 34.44 16.72 15.79
C GLY A 579 33.96 16.17 14.44
N VAL A 580 33.72 14.86 14.34
CA VAL A 580 33.24 14.19 13.12
C VAL A 580 31.80 13.69 13.32
N GLU A 581 30.92 13.93 12.35
CA GLU A 581 29.58 13.35 12.37
C GLU A 581 29.65 11.84 12.21
N LYS A 582 29.05 11.13 13.16
CA LYS A 582 28.76 9.70 13.11
C LYS A 582 27.27 9.52 12.91
N ARG A 583 26.91 8.43 12.24
CA ARG A 583 25.53 8.04 12.01
C ARG A 583 25.34 6.60 12.44
N GLY A 584 24.25 6.34 13.14
CA GLY A 584 23.81 5.00 13.48
C GLY A 584 23.30 4.27 12.23
N PRO A 585 23.03 2.97 12.34
CA PRO A 585 22.40 2.23 11.25
C PRO A 585 21.03 2.83 10.93
N VAL A 586 20.70 2.88 9.63
CA VAL A 586 19.33 3.19 9.20
C VAL A 586 18.44 2.03 9.64
N GLN A 587 17.70 2.22 10.71
CA GLN A 587 16.80 1.20 11.26
C GLN A 587 15.39 1.75 11.33
N VAL A 588 14.45 0.97 10.82
CA VAL A 588 13.03 1.23 10.99
C VAL A 588 12.42 0.01 11.68
N ILE A 589 12.49 -0.01 13.01
CA ILE A 589 11.72 -0.99 13.79
C ILE A 589 10.32 -0.42 13.90
N TYR A 590 9.41 -0.97 13.09
CA TYR A 590 7.99 -0.63 13.17
C TYR A 590 7.37 -1.44 14.32
N ASP A 591 6.76 -0.74 15.29
CA ASP A 591 6.05 -1.34 16.43
C ASP A 591 4.69 -1.97 16.02
#